data_AF-A0A820MYY1-F1
#
_entry.id   AF-A0A820MYY1-F1
#
_cell.length_a   1.000
_cell.length_b   1.000
_cell.length_c   1.000
_cell.angle_alpha   90.00
_cell.angle_beta   90.00
_cell.angle_gamma   90.00
#
_symmetry.space_group_name_H-M   'P 1'
#
loop_
_entity.id
_entity.type
_entity.pdbx_description
1 polymer ?
#
loop_
_entity_poly.entity_id
_entity_poly.type
_entity_poly.pdbx_seq_one_letter_code
_entity_poly.pdbx_strand_id
1 'polypeptide(L)'
;DQRWKLLDNERFQSFFDSDGRLVKEHEFRKAVFKGGISNDLRPQAWKYLFGFYPPLLSRIEQETIDVERKLRYEFMCERCQKEMPEE
;
A
#
# COMPACT_ATOMS: atom_id res chain seq x y z
N ASP A 1 17.91 24.53 11.47
CA ASP A 1 16.66 23.82 11.10
C ASP A 1 16.93 22.47 10.48
N GLN A 2 16.54 21.40 11.17
CA GLN A 2 16.69 20.03 10.67
C GLN A 2 15.47 19.69 9.83
N ARG A 3 15.59 19.82 8.50
CA ARG A 3 14.53 19.44 7.55
C ARG A 3 14.41 17.92 7.53
N TRP A 4 13.25 17.37 7.86
CA TRP A 4 13.02 15.93 7.85
C TRP A 4 13.14 15.38 6.42
N LYS A 5 13.92 14.31 6.23
CA LYS A 5 14.11 13.66 4.93
C LYS A 5 12.83 12.91 4.53
N LEU A 6 12.42 13.07 3.26
CA LEU A 6 11.39 12.25 2.64
C LEU A 6 11.73 10.76 2.79
N LEU A 7 10.71 9.93 2.98
CA LEU A 7 10.87 8.49 2.99
C LEU A 7 11.24 7.99 1.57
N ASP A 8 12.40 7.38 1.44
CA ASP A 8 12.91 6.75 0.21
C ASP A 8 12.75 5.22 0.27
N ASN A 9 13.07 4.54 -0.83
CA ASN A 9 12.87 3.10 -0.95
C ASN A 9 13.74 2.32 0.05
N GLU A 10 15.01 2.68 0.18
CA GLU A 10 15.95 2.02 1.10
C GLU A 10 15.44 2.05 2.54
N ARG A 11 15.07 3.24 3.04
CA ARG A 11 14.52 3.36 4.38
C ARG A 11 13.18 2.66 4.52
N PHE A 12 12.35 2.66 3.47
CA PHE A 12 11.08 1.94 3.49
C PHE A 12 11.28 0.43 3.66
N GLN A 13 12.20 -0.20 2.91
CA GLN A 13 12.51 -1.62 3.05
C GLN A 13 12.98 -1.99 4.45
N SER A 14 13.66 -1.07 5.15
CA SER A 14 14.15 -1.31 6.52
C SER A 14 13.06 -1.52 7.59
N PHE A 15 11.79 -1.24 7.26
CA PHE A 15 10.64 -1.47 8.14
C PHE A 15 10.05 -2.88 8.05
N PHE A 16 10.48 -3.67 7.07
CA PHE A 16 9.97 -5.01 6.79
C PHE A 16 10.91 -6.10 7.32
N ASP A 17 10.36 -7.29 7.57
CA ASP A 17 11.14 -8.50 7.79
C ASP A 17 11.53 -9.19 6.46
N SER A 18 12.21 -10.34 6.55
CA SER A 18 12.63 -11.12 5.37
C SER A 18 11.46 -11.68 4.55
N ASP A 19 10.29 -11.85 5.16
CA ASP A 19 9.08 -12.37 4.51
C ASP A 19 8.23 -11.24 3.90
N GLY A 20 8.65 -9.98 4.06
CA GLY A 20 7.95 -8.79 3.57
C GLY A 20 6.80 -8.32 4.46
N ARG A 21 6.78 -8.74 5.73
CA ARG A 21 5.81 -8.25 6.73
C ARG A 21 6.26 -6.91 7.30
N LEU A 22 5.35 -5.97 7.42
CA LEU A 22 5.63 -4.66 8.03
C LEU A 22 5.72 -4.78 9.55
N VAL A 23 6.92 -5.06 10.07
CA VAL A 23 7.15 -5.27 11.52
C VAL A 23 7.41 -3.99 12.30
N LYS A 24 7.87 -2.91 11.63
CA LYS A 24 8.12 -1.60 12.25
C LYS A 24 7.05 -0.55 11.90
N GLU A 25 5.78 -0.92 11.97
CA GLU A 25 4.66 -0.07 11.52
C GLU A 25 4.64 1.32 12.18
N HIS A 26 4.90 1.39 13.49
CA HIS A 26 4.91 2.66 14.22
C HIS A 26 6.01 3.61 13.70
N GLU A 27 7.20 3.09 13.44
CA GLU A 27 8.32 3.87 12.90
C GLU A 27 8.05 4.34 11.47
N PHE A 28 7.46 3.47 10.66
CA PHE A 28 7.00 3.81 9.32
C PHE A 28 6.01 4.99 9.35
N ARG A 29 4.94 4.89 10.15
CA ARG A 29 3.94 5.97 10.29
C ARG A 29 4.58 7.28 10.76
N LYS A 30 5.51 7.22 11.71
CA LYS A 30 6.25 8.40 12.20
C LYS A 30 7.14 9.03 11.13
N ALA A 31 7.80 8.22 10.30
CA ALA A 31 8.60 8.71 9.17
C ALA A 31 7.74 9.40 8.12
N VAL A 32 6.60 8.80 7.76
CA VAL A 32 5.61 9.39 6.84
C VAL A 32 5.09 10.71 7.38
N PHE A 33 4.71 10.77 8.66
CA PHE A 33 4.16 11.98 9.28
C PHE A 33 5.18 13.13 9.31
N LYS A 34 6.44 12.85 9.66
CA LYS A 34 7.47 13.89 9.79
C LYS A 34 8.03 14.39 8.47
N GLY A 35 8.30 13.47 7.55
CA GLY A 35 9.05 13.74 6.33
C GLY A 35 8.25 13.64 5.04
N GLY A 36 7.09 12.99 5.06
CA GLY A 36 6.34 12.62 3.85
C GLY A 36 6.97 11.44 3.11
N ILE A 37 6.40 11.15 1.93
CA ILE A 37 6.77 10.01 1.08
C ILE A 37 7.26 10.52 -0.27
N SER A 38 8.40 10.00 -0.73
CA SER A 38 8.91 10.24 -2.08
C SER A 38 7.88 9.79 -3.12
N ASN A 39 7.75 10.51 -4.24
CA ASN A 39 6.63 10.32 -5.17
C ASN A 39 6.53 8.87 -5.68
N ASP A 40 7.65 8.31 -6.11
CA ASP A 40 7.73 6.96 -6.68
C ASP A 40 7.39 5.84 -5.68
N LEU A 41 7.46 6.16 -4.37
CA LEU A 41 7.17 5.21 -3.30
C LEU A 41 5.69 5.23 -2.88
N ARG A 42 4.94 6.31 -3.18
CA ARG A 42 3.55 6.49 -2.73
C ARG A 42 2.65 5.31 -3.09
N PRO A 43 2.67 4.74 -4.32
CA PRO A 43 1.79 3.63 -4.67
C PRO A 43 1.97 2.42 -3.76
N GLN A 44 3.20 2.15 -3.32
CA GLN A 44 3.51 1.02 -2.44
C GLN A 44 3.19 1.36 -0.98
N ALA A 45 3.66 2.51 -0.49
CA ALA A 45 3.47 2.91 0.91
C ALA A 45 1.99 3.11 1.27
N TRP A 46 1.17 3.63 0.33
CA TRP A 46 -0.27 3.84 0.56
C TRP A 46 -1.05 2.55 0.77
N LYS A 47 -0.62 1.44 0.17
CA LYS A 47 -1.27 0.14 0.42
C LYS A 47 -1.21 -0.25 1.90
N TYR A 48 -0.13 0.08 2.60
CA TYR A 48 -0.03 -0.15 4.04
C TYR A 48 -0.79 0.91 4.86
N LEU A 49 -0.66 2.19 4.49
CA LEU A 49 -1.27 3.29 5.26
C LEU A 49 -2.80 3.24 5.27
N PHE A 50 -3.41 2.82 4.16
CA PHE A 50 -4.86 2.76 4.02
C PHE A 50 -5.45 1.38 4.33
N GLY A 51 -4.64 0.46 4.86
CA GLY A 51 -5.11 -0.88 5.20
C GLY A 51 -5.52 -1.70 3.98
N PHE A 52 -5.00 -1.37 2.79
CA PHE A 52 -5.12 -2.26 1.65
C PHE A 52 -4.46 -3.58 2.03
N TYR A 53 -3.22 -3.60 2.52
CA TYR A 53 -2.69 -4.82 3.14
C TYR A 53 -3.11 -4.89 4.61
N PRO A 54 -3.84 -5.94 5.05
CA PRO A 54 -3.94 -6.31 6.45
C PRO A 54 -2.59 -6.33 7.19
N PRO A 55 -2.59 -6.14 8.52
CA PRO A 55 -1.37 -6.17 9.32
C PRO A 55 -0.61 -7.49 9.19
N LEU A 56 0.72 -7.42 9.18
CA LEU A 56 1.64 -8.57 9.21
C LEU A 56 1.52 -9.57 8.04
N LEU A 57 0.94 -9.17 6.92
CA LEU A 57 0.93 -9.97 5.70
C LEU A 57 2.32 -10.12 5.08
N SER A 58 2.67 -11.35 4.72
CA SER A 58 3.86 -11.65 3.92
C SER A 58 3.67 -11.20 2.46
N ARG A 59 4.78 -11.14 1.73
CA ARG A 59 4.77 -10.74 0.31
C ARG A 59 3.94 -11.66 -0.58
N ILE A 60 3.97 -12.97 -0.32
CA ILE A 60 3.20 -13.97 -1.08
C ILE A 60 1.69 -13.75 -0.88
N GLU A 61 1.28 -13.48 0.36
CA GLU A 61 -0.13 -13.22 0.66
C GLU A 61 -0.58 -11.86 0.10
N GLN A 62 0.30 -10.85 0.07
CA GLN A 62 0.03 -9.55 -0.59
C GLN A 62 -0.25 -9.72 -2.09
N GLU A 63 0.51 -10.56 -2.79
CA GLU A 63 0.28 -10.87 -4.21
C GLU A 63 -1.07 -11.54 -4.45
N THR A 64 -1.47 -12.44 -3.55
CA THR A 64 -2.78 -13.10 -3.60
C THR A 64 -3.93 -12.08 -3.46
N ILE A 65 -3.81 -11.16 -2.51
CA ILE A 65 -4.79 -10.08 -2.28
C ILE A 65 -4.87 -9.12 -3.48
N ASP A 66 -3.73 -8.79 -4.10
CA ASP A 66 -3.69 -7.93 -5.28
C ASP A 66 -4.50 -8.56 -6.43
N VAL A 67 -4.34 -9.87 -6.67
CA VAL A 67 -5.10 -10.60 -7.69
C VAL A 67 -6.59 -10.67 -7.36
N GLU A 68 -6.95 -11.10 -6.14
CA GLU A 68 -8.34 -11.26 -5.71
C GLU A 68 -9.12 -9.94 -5.84
N ARG A 69 -8.54 -8.84 -5.36
CA ARG A 69 -9.21 -7.53 -5.39
C ARG A 69 -9.30 -6.94 -6.78
N LYS A 70 -8.31 -7.19 -7.64
CA LYS A 70 -8.38 -6.78 -9.04
C LYS A 70 -9.56 -7.46 -9.74
N LEU A 71 -9.67 -8.79 -9.62
CA LEU A 71 -10.77 -9.55 -10.19
C LEU A 71 -12.12 -9.09 -9.64
N ARG A 72 -12.21 -8.85 -8.33
CA ARG A 72 -13.43 -8.34 -7.70
C ARG A 72 -13.80 -6.95 -8.22
N TYR A 73 -12.83 -6.06 -8.37
CA TYR A 73 -13.05 -4.72 -8.92
C TYR A 73 -13.55 -4.78 -10.37
N GLU A 74 -12.92 -5.60 -11.21
CA GLU A 74 -13.32 -5.81 -12.61
C GLU A 74 -14.76 -6.34 -12.69
N PHE A 75 -15.09 -7.36 -11.90
CA PHE A 75 -16.45 -7.90 -11.81
C PHE A 75 -17.49 -6.84 -11.38
N MET A 76 -17.16 -6.00 -10.39
CA MET A 76 -18.04 -4.92 -9.96
C MET A 76 -18.23 -3.86 -11.06
N CYS A 77 -17.16 -3.51 -11.79
CA CYS A 77 -17.22 -2.57 -12.91
C CYS A 77 -18.12 -3.10 -14.03
N GLU A 78 -17.95 -4.37 -14.42
CA GLU A 78 -18.80 -4.99 -15.45
C GLU A 78 -20.27 -4.98 -15.05
N ARG A 79 -20.58 -5.26 -13.78
CA ARG A 79 -21.97 -5.21 -13.30
C ARG A 79 -22.52 -3.80 -13.36
N CYS A 80 -21.78 -2.80 -12.86
CA CYS A 80 -22.21 -1.41 -12.92
C CYS A 80 -22.47 -0.94 -14.36
N GLN A 81 -21.61 -1.31 -15.30
CA GLN A 81 -21.78 -0.96 -16.73
C GLN A 81 -23.04 -1.59 -17.33
N LYS A 82 -23.39 -2.82 -16.96
CA LYS A 82 -24.61 -3.50 -17.43
C LYS A 82 -25.89 -2.90 -16.86
N GLU A 83 -25.83 -2.30 -15.67
CA GLU A 83 -26.98 -1.72 -14.98
C GLU A 83 -27.20 -0.23 -15.31
N MET A 84 -26.29 0.42 -16.06
CA MET A 84 -26.49 1.77 -16.57
C MET A 84 -27.24 1.74 -17.92
N PRO A 85 -28.49 2.24 -18.00
CA PRO A 85 -29.18 2.33 -19.29
C PRO A 85 -28.44 3.29 -20.22
N GLU A 86 -28.31 2.94 -21.50
CA GLU A 86 -27.93 3.88 -22.54
C GLU A 86 -28.98 5.01 -22.58
N GLU A 87 -28.54 6.26 -22.41
CA GLU A 87 -29.39 7.45 -22.53
C GLU A 87 -30.01 7.59 -23.94
#